data_AF-A0A6V7VW98-F1
#
_entry.id   AF-A0A6V7VW98-F1
#
_cell.length_a   1.000
_cell.length_b   1.000
_cell.length_c   1.000
_cell.angle_alpha   90.00
_cell.angle_beta   90.00
_cell.angle_gamma   90.00
#
_symmetry.space_group_name_H-M   'P 1'
#
loop_
_entity.id
_entity.type
_entity.pdbx_description
1 polymer ?
#
loop_
_entity_poly.entity_id
_entity_poly.type
_entity_poly.pdbx_seq_one_letter_code
_entity_poly.pdbx_strand_id
1 'polypeptide(L)'
;MPNPAPKEDTWAFNPIGSPFPENPVKVLGQQNMYVALWYKNGKPVHGYAWNDGGVVQASFPYGKAELTGKEDLGGMIQVLQYKGDHNTLGYWYEWIKYKDRFEKTDERQLVRCGDSMPILWEGRTGGTLLGYLNMKTEEAFFSQGGKAECIVGKPLSEMKIIMRNLKGGPLGCVCNICFKAPPPPVPPPLIMLNEWADIRMGDAWPTYKTIRAGDKTLNAAPGDSSEQHVALWYVHGEPVMGRIWNNNGKVAAAFGWNGKAFVDNIGSIQVLVDLPERVRGYDYHWRPWSDAAVFDKNARVFYPVHVDQVKGVFYHLHLII
;
A
#
# COMPACT_ATOMS: atom_id res chain seq x y z
N MET A 1 -12.50 22.54 -12.02
CA MET A 1 -13.76 21.96 -12.53
C MET A 1 -14.29 21.00 -11.48
N PRO A 2 -15.61 20.80 -11.36
CA PRO A 2 -16.14 19.73 -10.51
C PRO A 2 -15.70 18.36 -11.07
N ASN A 3 -15.56 17.38 -10.19
CA ASN A 3 -15.31 15.99 -10.57
C ASN A 3 -16.48 15.46 -11.43
N PRO A 4 -16.26 14.49 -12.33
CA PRO A 4 -17.37 13.82 -13.03
C PRO A 4 -18.26 13.06 -12.03
N ALA A 5 -19.41 12.56 -12.50
CA ALA A 5 -20.27 11.70 -11.69
C ALA A 5 -19.48 10.49 -11.14
N PRO A 6 -19.57 10.19 -9.83
CA PRO A 6 -18.77 9.15 -9.23
C PRO A 6 -19.19 7.76 -9.73
N LYS A 7 -18.21 6.97 -10.16
CA LYS A 7 -18.40 5.55 -10.46
C LYS A 7 -18.52 4.73 -9.18
N GLU A 8 -18.92 3.47 -9.33
CA GLU A 8 -18.93 2.50 -8.23
C GLU A 8 -17.52 2.03 -7.88
N ASP A 9 -17.35 1.59 -6.64
CA ASP A 9 -16.12 0.94 -6.18
C ASP A 9 -15.84 -0.32 -7.00
N THR A 10 -14.59 -0.51 -7.43
CA THR A 10 -14.19 -1.71 -8.17
C THR A 10 -13.57 -2.73 -7.23
N TRP A 11 -14.22 -3.89 -7.10
CA TRP A 11 -13.75 -5.03 -6.32
C TRP A 11 -13.30 -6.16 -7.24
N ALA A 12 -11.99 -6.28 -7.43
CA ALA A 12 -11.44 -7.20 -8.41
C ALA A 12 -11.23 -8.59 -7.83
N PHE A 13 -11.81 -9.59 -8.50
CA PHE A 13 -11.59 -10.99 -8.17
C PHE A 13 -10.12 -11.35 -8.32
N ASN A 14 -9.56 -11.98 -7.28
CA ASN A 14 -8.18 -12.44 -7.27
C ASN A 14 -8.10 -13.83 -6.64
N PRO A 15 -7.48 -14.81 -7.32
CA PRO A 15 -7.18 -16.09 -6.70
C PRO A 15 -6.16 -15.91 -5.57
N ILE A 16 -6.39 -16.60 -4.45
CA ILE A 16 -5.38 -16.71 -3.39
C ILE A 16 -4.21 -17.53 -3.93
N GLY A 17 -2.98 -17.04 -3.71
CA GLY A 17 -1.77 -17.62 -4.28
C GLY A 17 -1.47 -17.19 -5.72
N SER A 18 -2.12 -16.14 -6.23
CA SER A 18 -1.76 -15.46 -7.48
C SER A 18 -1.34 -14.01 -7.23
N PRO A 19 -0.58 -13.37 -8.13
CA PRO A 19 -0.21 -11.95 -8.00
C PRO A 19 -1.45 -11.06 -7.78
N PHE A 20 -1.23 -9.91 -7.14
CA PHE A 20 -2.25 -8.88 -6.95
C PHE A 20 -2.78 -8.35 -8.29
N PRO A 21 -4.03 -7.89 -8.32
CA PRO A 21 -4.55 -7.21 -9.48
C PRO A 21 -3.92 -5.80 -9.59
N GLU A 22 -4.20 -5.07 -10.68
CA GLU A 22 -3.64 -3.73 -10.86
C GLU A 22 -4.21 -2.72 -9.85
N ASN A 23 -3.37 -1.78 -9.42
CA ASN A 23 -3.73 -0.67 -8.52
C ASN A 23 -4.56 -1.10 -7.28
N PRO A 24 -4.09 -2.10 -6.51
CA PRO A 24 -4.77 -2.50 -5.29
C PRO A 24 -4.70 -1.38 -4.25
N VAL A 25 -5.78 -1.17 -3.50
CA VAL A 25 -5.81 -0.10 -2.49
C VAL A 25 -5.11 -0.55 -1.21
N LYS A 26 -3.95 0.07 -0.93
CA LYS A 26 -3.23 -0.09 0.33
C LYS A 26 -4.00 0.49 1.52
N VAL A 27 -3.83 -0.14 2.66
CA VAL A 27 -4.27 0.39 3.94
C VAL A 27 -3.35 1.55 4.32
N LEU A 28 -3.95 2.64 4.82
CA LEU A 28 -3.22 3.86 5.17
C LEU A 28 -2.00 3.56 6.07
N GLY A 29 -0.83 4.02 5.63
CA GLY A 29 0.41 3.92 6.40
C GLY A 29 0.95 2.50 6.55
N GLN A 30 0.39 1.51 5.85
CA GLN A 30 0.87 0.12 5.87
C GLN A 30 1.62 -0.20 4.58
N GLN A 31 2.80 -0.81 4.72
CA GLN A 31 3.64 -1.14 3.57
C GLN A 31 3.08 -2.32 2.75
N ASN A 32 2.51 -3.33 3.42
CA ASN A 32 2.12 -4.60 2.80
C ASN A 32 0.75 -5.09 3.29
N MET A 33 -0.23 -4.19 3.35
CA MET A 33 -1.61 -4.52 3.73
C MET A 33 -2.57 -3.83 2.77
N TYR A 34 -3.52 -4.57 2.22
CA TYR A 34 -4.48 -4.10 1.21
C TYR A 34 -5.91 -4.41 1.63
N VAL A 35 -6.85 -3.58 1.20
CA VAL A 35 -8.28 -3.76 1.50
C VAL A 35 -8.84 -4.93 0.70
N ALA A 36 -9.38 -5.92 1.39
CA ALA A 36 -9.93 -7.12 0.78
C ALA A 36 -11.39 -7.38 1.18
N LEU A 37 -12.10 -8.12 0.34
CA LEU A 37 -13.50 -8.49 0.49
C LEU A 37 -13.68 -9.97 0.18
N TRP A 38 -14.47 -10.64 1.01
CA TRP A 38 -14.87 -12.03 0.83
C TRP A 38 -16.37 -12.18 1.07
N TYR A 39 -16.98 -13.22 0.48
CA TYR A 39 -18.38 -13.52 0.67
C TYR A 39 -18.55 -14.92 1.27
N LYS A 40 -19.34 -14.99 2.35
CA LYS A 40 -19.79 -16.26 2.93
C LYS A 40 -21.30 -16.30 2.94
N ASN A 41 -21.89 -17.28 2.25
CA ASN A 41 -23.34 -17.46 2.16
C ASN A 41 -24.07 -16.17 1.71
N GLY A 42 -23.50 -15.47 0.72
CA GLY A 42 -24.04 -14.21 0.20
C GLY A 42 -23.81 -12.98 1.08
N LYS A 43 -23.15 -13.12 2.25
CA LYS A 43 -22.83 -12.00 3.14
C LYS A 43 -21.41 -11.49 2.90
N PRO A 44 -21.21 -10.18 2.64
CA PRO A 44 -19.89 -9.59 2.49
C PRO A 44 -19.19 -9.46 3.84
N VAL A 45 -17.89 -9.76 3.85
CA VAL A 45 -16.99 -9.64 4.99
C VAL A 45 -15.70 -9.00 4.48
N HIS A 46 -15.40 -7.78 4.95
CA HIS A 46 -14.09 -7.19 4.68
C HIS A 46 -13.02 -7.80 5.58
N GLY A 47 -11.80 -7.78 5.08
CA GLY A 47 -10.59 -8.22 5.75
C GLY A 47 -9.40 -7.57 5.07
N TYR A 48 -8.25 -8.23 5.14
CA TYR A 48 -7.04 -7.71 4.50
C TYR A 48 -6.30 -8.78 3.71
N ALA A 49 -5.59 -8.31 2.69
CA ALA A 49 -4.64 -9.09 1.92
C ALA A 49 -3.22 -8.56 2.13
N TRP A 50 -2.22 -9.40 1.89
CA TRP A 50 -0.81 -9.01 1.88
C TRP A 50 -0.04 -9.82 0.83
N ASN A 51 1.13 -9.29 0.45
CA ASN A 51 2.07 -9.96 -0.44
C ASN A 51 2.97 -10.91 0.36
N ASP A 52 3.00 -12.17 -0.04
CA ASP A 52 4.05 -13.10 0.36
C ASP A 52 4.46 -13.94 -0.83
N GLY A 53 5.76 -13.94 -1.17
CA GLY A 53 6.28 -14.60 -2.37
C GLY A 53 5.73 -14.03 -3.68
N GLY A 54 5.27 -12.77 -3.69
CA GLY A 54 4.71 -12.14 -4.88
C GLY A 54 3.26 -12.47 -5.16
N VAL A 55 2.59 -13.17 -4.24
CA VAL A 55 1.21 -13.61 -4.40
C VAL A 55 0.35 -13.15 -3.24
N VAL A 56 -0.96 -13.09 -3.49
CA VAL A 56 -1.97 -12.72 -2.52
C VAL A 56 -2.10 -13.80 -1.46
N GLN A 57 -1.86 -13.39 -0.22
CA GLN A 57 -2.37 -14.02 1.00
C GLN A 57 -3.48 -13.14 1.58
N ALA A 58 -4.35 -13.69 2.43
CA ALA A 58 -5.42 -12.92 3.04
C ALA A 58 -5.88 -13.47 4.39
N SER A 59 -6.59 -12.62 5.14
CA SER A 59 -7.16 -12.94 6.45
C SER A 59 -8.53 -12.27 6.61
N PHE A 60 -9.50 -13.07 7.03
CA PHE A 60 -10.87 -12.62 7.29
C PHE A 60 -11.37 -13.15 8.64
N PRO A 61 -12.04 -12.32 9.45
CA PRO A 61 -12.71 -12.79 10.65
C PRO A 61 -14.04 -13.45 10.31
N TYR A 62 -14.26 -14.67 10.83
CA TYR A 62 -15.55 -15.36 10.74
C TYR A 62 -15.93 -16.00 12.08
N GLY A 63 -16.95 -15.44 12.73
CA GLY A 63 -17.26 -15.79 14.11
C GLY A 63 -16.10 -15.42 15.04
N LYS A 64 -15.53 -16.42 15.73
CA LYS A 64 -14.36 -16.24 16.62
C LYS A 64 -13.04 -16.69 15.97
N ALA A 65 -13.08 -17.14 14.71
CA ALA A 65 -11.93 -17.70 14.01
C ALA A 65 -11.38 -16.70 12.98
N GLU A 66 -10.08 -16.79 12.74
CA GLU A 66 -9.43 -16.23 11.55
C GLU A 66 -9.46 -17.27 10.43
N LEU A 67 -9.88 -16.86 9.24
CA LEU A 67 -9.80 -17.67 8.02
C LEU A 67 -8.74 -17.07 7.10
N THR A 68 -7.69 -17.84 6.81
CA THR A 68 -6.61 -17.47 5.88
C THR A 68 -6.40 -18.48 4.76
N GLY A 69 -6.85 -19.72 4.97
CA GLY A 69 -6.64 -20.83 4.06
C GLY A 69 -7.41 -20.65 2.75
N LYS A 70 -6.75 -21.01 1.64
CA LYS A 70 -7.37 -21.06 0.32
C LYS A 70 -8.65 -21.91 0.32
N GLU A 71 -8.65 -23.03 1.04
CA GLU A 71 -9.81 -23.92 1.17
C GLU A 71 -10.96 -23.28 1.95
N ASP A 72 -10.66 -22.64 3.09
CA ASP A 72 -11.67 -21.98 3.94
C ASP A 72 -12.37 -20.82 3.21
N LEU A 73 -11.60 -20.09 2.41
CA LEU A 73 -12.04 -18.90 1.68
C LEU A 73 -12.65 -19.23 0.30
N GLY A 74 -12.61 -20.49 -0.14
CA GLY A 74 -13.15 -20.91 -1.45
C GLY A 74 -12.27 -20.52 -2.64
N GLY A 75 -10.97 -20.26 -2.41
CA GLY A 75 -9.95 -20.08 -3.42
C GLY A 75 -9.83 -18.68 -4.04
N MET A 76 -10.84 -17.83 -3.86
CA MET A 76 -10.94 -16.50 -4.48
C MET A 76 -11.42 -15.48 -3.45
N ILE A 77 -10.84 -14.28 -3.52
CA ILE A 77 -11.29 -13.09 -2.79
C ILE A 77 -11.44 -11.94 -3.77
N GLN A 78 -11.88 -10.79 -3.28
CA GLN A 78 -11.78 -9.54 -4.02
C GLN A 78 -10.83 -8.58 -3.32
N VAL A 79 -10.06 -7.82 -4.10
CA VAL A 79 -9.21 -6.73 -3.60
C VAL A 79 -9.75 -5.42 -4.16
N LEU A 80 -9.87 -4.40 -3.31
CA LEU A 80 -10.31 -3.07 -3.74
C LEU A 80 -9.30 -2.50 -4.75
N GLN A 81 -9.79 -2.00 -5.88
CA GLN A 81 -8.97 -1.35 -6.89
C GLN A 81 -9.27 0.14 -7.00
N TYR A 82 -8.23 0.92 -7.29
CA TYR A 82 -8.35 2.31 -7.68
C TYR A 82 -7.56 2.57 -8.96
N LYS A 83 -8.13 2.16 -10.10
CA LYS A 83 -7.51 2.31 -11.42
C LYS A 83 -8.00 3.58 -12.10
N GLY A 84 -7.19 4.63 -12.05
CA GLY A 84 -7.51 5.95 -12.59
C GLY A 84 -7.23 7.04 -11.56
N ASP A 85 -8.03 8.10 -11.60
CA ASP A 85 -7.95 9.24 -10.69
C ASP A 85 -9.33 9.86 -10.47
N HIS A 86 -9.41 10.90 -9.64
CA HIS A 86 -10.67 11.60 -9.37
C HIS A 86 -11.27 12.27 -10.61
N ASN A 87 -10.48 12.54 -11.65
CA ASN A 87 -10.94 13.14 -12.91
C ASN A 87 -11.59 12.11 -13.84
N THR A 88 -11.29 10.83 -13.65
CA THR A 88 -11.79 9.71 -14.48
C THR A 88 -12.81 8.84 -13.75
N LEU A 89 -12.76 8.81 -12.41
CA LEU A 89 -13.62 8.02 -11.54
C LEU A 89 -14.67 8.87 -10.80
N GLY A 90 -14.46 10.17 -10.67
CA GLY A 90 -15.36 11.08 -9.96
C GLY A 90 -15.18 11.10 -8.43
N TYR A 91 -14.26 10.30 -7.91
CA TYR A 91 -13.93 10.23 -6.49
C TYR A 91 -12.47 9.84 -6.27
N TRP A 92 -11.97 10.03 -5.05
CA TRP A 92 -10.73 9.44 -4.54
C TRP A 92 -10.94 8.86 -3.14
N TYR A 93 -10.12 7.90 -2.71
CA TYR A 93 -10.26 7.29 -1.39
C TYR A 93 -9.57 8.08 -0.29
N GLU A 94 -10.33 8.44 0.74
CA GLU A 94 -9.88 9.18 1.92
C GLU A 94 -10.10 8.34 3.17
N TRP A 95 -9.07 8.22 4.02
CA TRP A 95 -9.21 7.58 5.33
C TRP A 95 -9.51 8.63 6.40
N ILE A 96 -10.64 8.50 7.09
CA ILE A 96 -11.07 9.41 8.16
C ILE A 96 -11.37 8.63 9.44
N LYS A 97 -11.44 9.30 10.60
CA LYS A 97 -11.87 8.62 11.82
C LYS A 97 -13.36 8.26 11.73
N TYR A 98 -13.75 7.13 12.31
CA TYR A 98 -15.11 6.63 12.28
C TYR A 98 -16.12 7.63 12.86
N LYS A 99 -15.73 8.38 13.90
CA LYS A 99 -16.60 9.40 14.50
C LYS A 99 -16.94 10.55 13.53
N ASP A 100 -16.06 10.83 12.56
CA ASP A 100 -16.21 11.91 11.60
C ASP A 100 -17.08 11.51 10.38
N ARG A 101 -17.63 10.27 10.37
CA ARG A 101 -18.40 9.71 9.24
C ARG A 101 -19.68 10.48 8.89
N PHE A 102 -20.18 11.30 9.80
CA PHE A 102 -21.36 12.12 9.60
C PHE A 102 -21.02 13.54 9.11
N GLU A 103 -19.73 13.88 9.01
CA GLU A 103 -19.27 15.16 8.49
C GLU A 103 -19.17 15.10 6.96
N LYS A 104 -19.58 16.19 6.29
CA LYS A 104 -19.48 16.36 4.83
C LYS A 104 -20.16 15.23 4.04
N THR A 105 -21.34 14.79 4.45
CA THR A 105 -22.10 13.69 3.82
C THR A 105 -22.59 14.02 2.41
N ASP A 106 -22.58 15.29 2.03
CA ASP A 106 -22.80 15.80 0.67
C ASP A 106 -21.54 15.73 -0.22
N GLU A 107 -20.36 15.58 0.38
CA GLU A 107 -19.06 15.49 -0.31
C GLU A 107 -18.41 14.11 -0.20
N ARG A 108 -18.86 13.26 0.73
CA ARG A 108 -18.27 11.95 1.03
C ARG A 108 -19.30 10.84 1.01
N GLN A 109 -18.91 9.68 0.48
CA GLN A 109 -19.71 8.46 0.50
C GLN A 109 -18.94 7.31 1.15
N LEU A 110 -19.60 6.57 2.04
CA LEU A 110 -19.00 5.39 2.68
C LEU A 110 -18.64 4.32 1.63
N VAL A 111 -17.45 3.74 1.75
CA VAL A 111 -17.10 2.50 1.06
C VAL A 111 -17.65 1.34 1.87
N ARG A 112 -18.57 0.57 1.27
CA ARG A 112 -19.22 -0.57 1.92
C ARG A 112 -19.70 -1.58 0.89
N CYS A 113 -19.86 -2.82 1.35
CA CYS A 113 -20.56 -3.87 0.63
C CYS A 113 -21.61 -4.45 1.57
N GLY A 114 -22.90 -4.40 1.21
CA GLY A 114 -23.97 -4.76 2.14
C GLY A 114 -23.82 -4.00 3.46
N ASP A 115 -23.88 -4.67 4.60
CA ASP A 115 -23.69 -4.07 5.93
C ASP A 115 -22.23 -4.11 6.43
N SER A 116 -21.28 -4.52 5.58
CA SER A 116 -19.86 -4.60 5.92
C SER A 116 -19.13 -3.38 5.38
N MET A 117 -18.29 -2.75 6.20
CA MET A 117 -17.37 -1.69 5.77
C MET A 117 -15.96 -1.92 6.33
N PRO A 118 -14.88 -1.59 5.58
CA PRO A 118 -13.52 -1.66 6.12
C PRO A 118 -13.32 -0.72 7.31
N ILE A 119 -12.67 -1.21 8.36
CA ILE A 119 -12.29 -0.40 9.52
C ILE A 119 -10.87 -0.75 9.97
N LEU A 120 -10.07 0.28 10.23
CA LEU A 120 -8.65 0.21 10.54
C LEU A 120 -8.40 0.57 12.00
N TRP A 121 -7.86 -0.38 12.76
CA TRP A 121 -7.42 -0.16 14.13
C TRP A 121 -5.95 0.22 14.14
N GLU A 122 -5.69 1.50 13.90
CA GLU A 122 -4.37 2.11 14.03
C GLU A 122 -3.97 2.23 15.52
N GLY A 123 -2.69 2.05 15.82
CA GLY A 123 -2.18 2.18 17.20
C GLY A 123 -2.52 1.01 18.13
N ARG A 124 -3.07 -0.09 17.60
CA ARG A 124 -3.28 -1.35 18.34
C ARG A 124 -1.95 -1.92 18.85
N THR A 125 -1.93 -2.39 20.10
CA THR A 125 -0.81 -3.15 20.64
C THR A 125 -0.60 -4.43 19.82
N GLY A 126 0.61 -4.63 19.29
CA GLY A 126 0.91 -5.74 18.36
C GLY A 126 0.77 -5.38 16.88
N GLY A 127 0.53 -4.10 16.56
CA GLY A 127 0.53 -3.57 15.20
C GLY A 127 -0.87 -3.27 14.67
N THR A 128 -0.90 -2.33 13.72
CA THR A 128 -2.10 -1.91 13.00
C THR A 128 -2.77 -3.10 12.32
N LEU A 129 -4.10 -3.14 12.37
CA LEU A 129 -4.88 -4.23 11.79
C LEU A 129 -6.13 -3.70 11.09
N LEU A 130 -6.39 -4.18 9.87
CA LEU A 130 -7.62 -3.91 9.14
C LEU A 130 -8.61 -5.05 9.38
N GLY A 131 -9.87 -4.69 9.57
CA GLY A 131 -10.99 -5.62 9.69
C GLY A 131 -12.23 -5.05 9.04
N TYR A 132 -13.40 -5.44 9.54
CA TYR A 132 -14.67 -4.88 9.10
C TYR A 132 -15.56 -4.47 10.26
N LEU A 133 -16.36 -3.43 10.06
CA LEU A 133 -17.47 -3.07 10.93
C LEU A 133 -18.79 -3.55 10.32
N ASN A 134 -19.60 -4.24 11.11
CA ASN A 134 -20.98 -4.54 10.79
C ASN A 134 -21.86 -3.33 11.13
N MET A 135 -22.35 -2.64 10.10
CA MET A 135 -23.11 -1.40 10.24
C MET A 135 -24.46 -1.58 10.95
N LYS A 136 -24.98 -2.80 11.07
CA LYS A 136 -26.23 -3.08 11.80
C LYS A 136 -26.02 -3.26 13.29
N THR A 137 -24.95 -3.95 13.68
CA THR A 137 -24.66 -4.25 15.09
C THR A 137 -23.68 -3.27 15.73
N GLU A 138 -23.01 -2.45 14.91
CA GLU A 138 -21.89 -1.59 15.31
C GLU A 138 -20.76 -2.37 16.01
N GLU A 139 -20.51 -3.59 15.54
CA GLU A 139 -19.42 -4.46 15.97
C GLU A 139 -18.32 -4.48 14.91
N ALA A 140 -17.09 -4.20 15.31
CA ALA A 140 -15.92 -4.33 14.46
C ALA A 140 -15.17 -5.63 14.75
N PHE A 141 -14.86 -6.39 13.71
CA PHE A 141 -14.16 -7.67 13.80
C PHE A 141 -12.80 -7.60 13.11
N PHE A 142 -11.78 -8.12 13.78
CA PHE A 142 -10.40 -8.15 13.30
C PHE A 142 -9.81 -9.55 13.47
N SER A 143 -9.14 -10.08 12.43
CA SER A 143 -8.55 -11.42 12.45
C SER A 143 -7.02 -11.36 12.52
N GLN A 144 -6.43 -12.14 13.44
CA GLN A 144 -4.98 -12.34 13.54
C GLN A 144 -4.66 -13.54 14.43
N GLY A 145 -3.69 -14.37 14.03
CA GLY A 145 -3.14 -15.44 14.89
C GLY A 145 -4.14 -16.56 15.22
N GLY A 146 -4.99 -16.93 14.26
CA GLY A 146 -6.01 -17.97 14.37
C GLY A 146 -7.30 -17.52 15.05
N LYS A 147 -7.41 -16.24 15.46
CA LYS A 147 -8.53 -15.71 16.24
C LYS A 147 -9.13 -14.48 15.58
N ALA A 148 -10.41 -14.26 15.86
CA ALA A 148 -11.10 -13.01 15.59
C ALA A 148 -11.42 -12.27 16.91
N GLU A 149 -11.03 -11.00 16.97
CA GLU A 149 -11.35 -10.05 18.04
C GLU A 149 -12.56 -9.20 17.64
N CYS A 150 -13.46 -8.94 18.59
CA CYS A 150 -14.62 -8.07 18.41
C CYS A 150 -14.50 -6.83 19.30
N ILE A 151 -14.63 -5.65 18.69
CA ILE A 151 -14.59 -4.35 19.36
C ILE A 151 -15.92 -3.63 19.15
N VAL A 152 -16.43 -3.01 20.22
CA VAL A 152 -17.73 -2.31 20.22
C VAL A 152 -17.63 -0.96 20.92
N GLY A 153 -18.54 -0.06 20.59
CA GLY A 153 -18.76 1.19 21.31
C GLY A 153 -17.63 2.23 21.14
N LYS A 154 -17.28 2.93 22.23
CA LYS A 154 -16.41 4.13 22.19
C LYS A 154 -15.06 3.93 21.48
N PRO A 155 -14.32 2.81 21.62
CA PRO A 155 -13.05 2.62 20.93
C PRO A 155 -13.12 2.75 19.41
N LEU A 156 -14.29 2.45 18.81
CA LEU A 156 -14.48 2.56 17.37
C LEU A 156 -14.31 3.99 16.87
N SER A 157 -14.59 5.01 17.70
CA SER A 157 -14.58 6.43 17.32
C SER A 157 -13.23 6.91 16.78
N GLU A 158 -12.13 6.34 17.27
CA GLU A 158 -10.76 6.70 16.89
C GLU A 158 -10.19 5.80 15.79
N MET A 159 -10.85 4.69 15.45
CA MET A 159 -10.48 3.86 14.32
C MET A 159 -10.76 4.59 13.00
N LYS A 160 -10.06 4.22 11.93
CA LYS A 160 -10.24 4.85 10.62
C LYS A 160 -11.10 4.01 9.69
N ILE A 161 -11.86 4.67 8.83
CA ILE A 161 -12.67 4.07 7.76
C ILE A 161 -12.32 4.72 6.44
N ILE A 162 -12.64 4.04 5.34
CA ILE A 162 -12.41 4.55 3.99
C ILE A 162 -13.70 5.17 3.41
N MET A 163 -13.56 6.39 2.90
CA MET A 163 -14.61 7.17 2.25
C MET A 163 -14.24 7.42 0.80
N ARG A 164 -15.22 7.45 -0.09
CA ARG A 164 -15.10 8.11 -1.39
C ARG A 164 -15.29 9.60 -1.18
N ASN A 165 -14.24 10.40 -1.41
CA ASN A 165 -14.33 11.84 -1.45
C ASN A 165 -14.65 12.30 -2.88
N LEU A 166 -15.75 13.01 -3.04
CA LEU A 166 -16.32 13.41 -4.33
C LEU A 166 -15.89 14.81 -4.79
N LYS A 167 -15.08 15.50 -3.99
CA LYS A 167 -14.68 16.90 -4.24
C LYS A 167 -13.18 17.02 -4.40
N GLY A 168 -12.78 17.69 -5.47
CA GLY A 168 -11.37 17.93 -5.77
C GLY A 168 -10.58 16.62 -5.91
N GLY A 169 -9.31 16.69 -5.55
CA GLY A 169 -8.41 15.54 -5.56
C GLY A 169 -7.69 15.33 -4.23
N PRO A 170 -6.95 14.22 -4.11
CA PRO A 170 -6.18 13.92 -2.90
C PRO A 170 -5.10 14.97 -2.65
N LEU A 171 -4.65 15.06 -1.41
CA LEU A 171 -3.49 15.87 -1.06
C LEU A 171 -2.27 15.42 -1.88
N GLY A 172 -1.53 16.39 -2.43
CA GLY A 172 -0.37 16.11 -3.28
C GLY A 172 -0.73 15.65 -4.69
N CYS A 173 -2.00 15.74 -5.12
CA CYS A 173 -2.36 15.41 -6.50
C CYS A 173 -1.62 16.31 -7.50
N VAL A 174 -0.95 15.67 -8.46
CA VAL A 174 -0.10 16.33 -9.46
C VAL A 174 -0.78 16.56 -10.81
N CYS A 175 -2.09 16.30 -10.91
CA CYS A 175 -2.84 16.55 -12.13
C CYS A 175 -2.99 18.05 -12.42
N ASN A 176 -3.25 18.38 -13.68
CA ASN A 176 -3.38 19.77 -14.13
C ASN A 176 -4.59 20.51 -13.54
N ILE A 177 -5.54 19.81 -12.90
CA ILE A 177 -6.76 20.38 -12.32
C ILE A 177 -6.56 20.75 -10.84
N CYS A 178 -5.89 19.89 -10.08
CA CYS A 178 -5.69 20.08 -8.64
C CYS A 178 -4.48 20.93 -8.31
N PHE A 179 -3.43 20.89 -9.13
CA PHE A 179 -2.24 21.67 -8.84
C PHE A 179 -2.57 23.18 -8.89
N LYS A 180 -2.55 23.81 -7.72
CA LYS A 180 -2.52 25.26 -7.56
C LYS A 180 -1.34 25.57 -6.66
N ALA A 181 -0.34 26.28 -7.20
CA ALA A 181 0.75 26.77 -6.37
C ALA A 181 0.15 27.67 -5.27
N PRO A 182 0.43 27.41 -3.97
CA PRO A 182 -0.06 28.28 -2.93
C PRO A 182 0.53 29.69 -3.10
N PRO A 183 -0.23 30.76 -2.79
CA PRO A 183 0.33 32.10 -2.78
C PRO A 183 1.44 32.17 -1.71
N PRO A 184 2.60 32.79 -2.01
CA PRO A 184 3.59 33.08 -0.99
C PRO A 184 2.93 33.84 0.18
N PRO A 185 3.25 33.55 1.45
CA PRO A 185 4.38 32.75 1.94
C PRO A 185 4.01 31.32 2.39
N VAL A 186 2.79 30.82 2.13
CA VAL A 186 2.32 29.57 2.74
C VAL A 186 2.95 28.36 2.03
N PRO A 187 3.78 27.55 2.71
CA PRO A 187 4.32 26.33 2.11
C PRO A 187 3.17 25.31 1.92
N PRO A 188 3.12 24.61 0.78
CA PRO A 188 2.12 23.56 0.57
C PRO A 188 2.34 22.42 1.59
N PRO A 189 1.30 21.65 1.95
CA PRO A 189 1.49 20.44 2.72
C PRO A 189 2.30 19.44 1.87
N LEU A 190 3.38 18.91 2.43
CA LEU A 190 4.30 18.01 1.75
C LEU A 190 4.11 16.57 2.21
N ILE A 191 4.30 15.63 1.29
CA ILE A 191 4.29 14.20 1.55
C ILE A 191 5.60 13.83 2.23
N MET A 192 5.51 13.24 3.42
CA MET A 192 6.66 12.84 4.24
C MET A 192 6.91 11.31 4.23
N LEU A 193 6.10 10.55 3.50
CA LEU A 193 6.21 9.10 3.39
C LEU A 193 6.82 8.71 2.05
N ASN A 194 7.60 7.62 2.03
CA ASN A 194 8.06 6.99 0.80
C ASN A 194 6.85 6.51 -0.02
N GLU A 195 6.81 6.86 -1.30
CA GLU A 195 5.74 6.40 -2.20
C GLU A 195 6.14 5.08 -2.87
N TRP A 196 5.30 4.06 -2.73
CA TRP A 196 5.54 2.72 -3.24
C TRP A 196 4.40 2.29 -4.15
N ALA A 197 4.66 2.24 -5.45
CA ALA A 197 3.69 1.80 -6.45
C ALA A 197 3.71 0.28 -6.63
N ASP A 198 2.53 -0.34 -6.67
CA ASP A 198 2.39 -1.79 -6.88
C ASP A 198 2.41 -2.14 -8.37
N ILE A 199 3.23 -3.12 -8.73
CA ILE A 199 3.37 -3.62 -10.11
C ILE A 199 3.69 -5.12 -10.09
N ARG A 200 3.52 -5.81 -11.20
CA ARG A 200 3.97 -7.20 -11.35
C ARG A 200 5.17 -7.29 -12.29
N MET A 201 6.01 -8.28 -12.06
CA MET A 201 6.97 -8.70 -13.08
C MET A 201 6.24 -9.04 -14.38
N GLY A 202 6.71 -8.49 -15.50
CA GLY A 202 6.10 -8.67 -16.82
C GLY A 202 5.04 -7.62 -17.20
N ASP A 203 4.58 -6.78 -16.26
CA ASP A 203 3.78 -5.61 -16.60
C ASP A 203 4.59 -4.63 -17.47
N ALA A 204 3.90 -3.70 -18.15
CA ALA A 204 4.55 -2.63 -18.89
C ALA A 204 5.43 -1.77 -17.96
N TRP A 205 6.57 -1.30 -18.47
CA TRP A 205 7.46 -0.42 -17.70
C TRP A 205 6.72 0.84 -17.24
N PRO A 206 6.83 1.24 -15.96
CA PRO A 206 6.07 2.35 -15.42
C PRO A 206 6.41 3.68 -16.09
N THR A 207 5.41 4.55 -16.21
CA THR A 207 5.56 5.91 -16.75
C THR A 207 5.88 6.95 -15.68
N TYR A 208 5.70 6.60 -14.40
CA TYR A 208 6.12 7.44 -13.28
C TYR A 208 7.64 7.33 -13.06
N LYS A 209 8.23 8.38 -12.47
CA LYS A 209 9.66 8.39 -12.18
C LYS A 209 9.96 7.43 -11.02
N THR A 210 10.95 6.57 -11.21
CA THR A 210 11.40 5.56 -10.24
C THR A 210 12.79 5.91 -9.72
N ILE A 211 13.14 5.47 -8.50
CA ILE A 211 14.46 5.72 -7.93
C ILE A 211 15.52 4.83 -8.57
N ARG A 212 16.43 5.44 -9.33
CA ARG A 212 17.53 4.79 -10.04
C ARG A 212 18.73 4.57 -9.13
N ALA A 213 19.38 3.43 -9.27
CA ALA A 213 20.58 3.07 -8.53
C ALA A 213 21.75 4.05 -8.80
N GLY A 214 22.27 4.65 -7.73
CA GLY A 214 23.40 5.59 -7.77
C GLY A 214 23.17 6.86 -8.60
N ASP A 215 21.93 7.16 -8.99
CA ASP A 215 21.55 8.22 -9.94
C ASP A 215 22.36 8.18 -11.26
N LYS A 216 22.82 6.99 -11.66
CA LYS A 216 23.75 6.81 -12.79
C LYS A 216 23.59 5.46 -13.48
N THR A 217 24.26 5.30 -14.61
CA THR A 217 24.49 3.98 -15.23
C THR A 217 25.53 3.23 -14.42
N LEU A 218 25.20 2.01 -13.99
CA LEU A 218 26.08 1.16 -13.21
C LEU A 218 27.08 0.41 -14.10
N ASN A 219 28.25 0.11 -13.55
CA ASN A 219 29.14 -0.91 -14.09
C ASN A 219 28.62 -2.29 -13.63
N ALA A 220 27.55 -2.77 -14.28
CA ALA A 220 26.85 -3.98 -13.90
C ALA A 220 27.62 -5.25 -14.30
N ALA A 221 27.31 -6.36 -13.62
CA ALA A 221 27.86 -7.67 -13.97
C ALA A 221 27.43 -8.10 -15.39
N PRO A 222 28.19 -8.97 -16.08
CA PRO A 222 27.79 -9.47 -17.39
C PRO A 222 26.38 -10.08 -17.37
N GLY A 223 25.50 -9.61 -18.25
CA GLY A 223 24.11 -10.06 -18.35
C GLY A 223 23.11 -9.27 -17.51
N ASP A 224 23.56 -8.45 -16.54
CA ASP A 224 22.69 -7.55 -15.80
C ASP A 224 22.48 -6.21 -16.52
N SER A 225 21.29 -5.61 -16.36
CA SER A 225 21.05 -4.23 -16.79
C SER A 225 21.93 -3.26 -16.01
N SER A 226 22.53 -2.30 -16.72
CA SER A 226 23.24 -1.17 -16.11
C SER A 226 22.31 -0.06 -15.60
N GLU A 227 21.02 -0.14 -15.93
CA GLU A 227 19.97 0.73 -15.39
C GLU A 227 19.07 -0.08 -14.45
N GLN A 228 19.24 0.13 -13.15
CA GLN A 228 18.55 -0.61 -12.10
C GLN A 228 17.78 0.37 -11.22
N HIS A 229 16.60 -0.04 -10.75
CA HIS A 229 15.75 0.79 -9.89
C HIS A 229 15.32 0.02 -8.64
N VAL A 230 15.06 0.77 -7.57
CA VAL A 230 14.74 0.21 -6.25
C VAL A 230 13.36 -0.45 -6.26
N ALA A 231 13.31 -1.71 -5.83
CA ALA A 231 12.07 -2.46 -5.66
C ALA A 231 12.05 -3.22 -4.34
N LEU A 232 10.84 -3.55 -3.89
CA LEU A 232 10.55 -4.28 -2.67
C LEU A 232 9.66 -5.49 -2.98
N TRP A 233 10.03 -6.63 -2.41
CA TRP A 233 9.31 -7.89 -2.45
C TRP A 233 9.14 -8.44 -1.03
N TYR A 234 8.40 -9.54 -0.88
CA TYR A 234 8.20 -10.20 0.40
C TYR A 234 8.38 -11.70 0.25
N VAL A 235 9.08 -12.33 1.18
CA VAL A 235 9.23 -13.79 1.25
C VAL A 235 9.14 -14.25 2.70
N HIS A 236 8.19 -15.15 2.99
CA HIS A 236 7.88 -15.62 4.33
C HIS A 236 7.66 -14.47 5.33
N GLY A 237 6.97 -13.42 4.88
CA GLY A 237 6.68 -12.22 5.66
C GLY A 237 7.87 -11.27 5.87
N GLU A 238 9.02 -11.51 5.23
CA GLU A 238 10.20 -10.66 5.35
C GLU A 238 10.29 -9.70 4.15
N PRO A 239 10.49 -8.38 4.36
CA PRO A 239 10.70 -7.45 3.26
C PRO A 239 12.07 -7.68 2.63
N VAL A 240 12.10 -7.81 1.31
CA VAL A 240 13.32 -8.05 0.52
C VAL A 240 13.45 -6.93 -0.49
N MET A 241 14.43 -6.07 -0.28
CA MET A 241 14.81 -5.06 -1.26
C MET A 241 15.56 -5.72 -2.42
N GLY A 242 15.35 -5.23 -3.63
CA GLY A 242 15.99 -5.74 -4.82
C GLY A 242 15.98 -4.71 -5.95
N ARG A 243 16.09 -5.22 -7.17
CA ARG A 243 16.20 -4.39 -8.37
C ARG A 243 15.16 -4.74 -9.40
N ILE A 244 14.73 -3.73 -10.14
CA ILE A 244 14.03 -3.89 -11.41
C ILE A 244 14.75 -3.18 -12.54
N TRP A 245 14.52 -3.62 -13.77
CA TRP A 245 15.00 -2.96 -14.98
C TRP A 245 14.02 -3.13 -16.13
N ASN A 246 14.13 -2.25 -17.11
CA ASN A 246 13.34 -2.31 -18.33
C ASN A 246 13.91 -3.38 -19.25
N ASN A 247 13.13 -4.43 -19.49
CA ASN A 247 13.43 -5.48 -20.44
C ASN A 247 12.41 -5.42 -21.58
N ASN A 248 12.77 -4.75 -22.68
CA ASN A 248 11.92 -4.59 -23.87
C ASN A 248 10.52 -4.01 -23.58
N GLY A 249 10.47 -2.96 -22.77
CA GLY A 249 9.23 -2.28 -22.37
C GLY A 249 8.47 -2.96 -21.24
N LYS A 250 9.01 -4.03 -20.66
CA LYS A 250 8.40 -4.75 -19.53
C LYS A 250 9.29 -4.73 -18.29
N VAL A 251 8.66 -4.86 -17.13
CA VAL A 251 9.36 -4.97 -15.85
C VAL A 251 9.99 -6.35 -15.71
N ALA A 252 11.32 -6.40 -15.64
CA ALA A 252 12.06 -7.54 -15.12
C ALA A 252 12.58 -7.22 -13.72
N ALA A 253 12.79 -8.24 -12.89
CA ALA A 253 13.10 -8.06 -11.47
C ALA A 253 14.07 -9.14 -10.97
N ALA A 254 14.83 -8.80 -9.93
CA ALA A 254 15.71 -9.74 -9.24
C ALA A 254 15.82 -9.42 -7.75
N PHE A 255 15.69 -10.46 -6.92
CA PHE A 255 15.79 -10.38 -5.45
C PHE A 255 16.73 -11.44 -4.91
N GLY A 256 17.51 -11.10 -3.89
CA GLY A 256 18.37 -12.03 -3.17
C GLY A 256 17.83 -12.26 -1.76
N TRP A 257 17.50 -13.50 -1.42
CA TRP A 257 17.05 -13.84 -0.07
C TRP A 257 17.57 -15.21 0.34
N ASN A 258 18.12 -15.30 1.56
CA ASN A 258 18.65 -16.53 2.16
C ASN A 258 19.61 -17.31 1.23
N GLY A 259 20.58 -16.60 0.64
CA GLY A 259 21.59 -17.19 -0.26
C GLY A 259 21.08 -17.62 -1.63
N LYS A 260 19.81 -17.34 -1.96
CA LYS A 260 19.19 -17.66 -3.26
C LYS A 260 18.86 -16.40 -4.04
N ALA A 261 19.06 -16.46 -5.36
CA ALA A 261 18.59 -15.45 -6.28
C ALA A 261 17.23 -15.86 -6.87
N PHE A 262 16.30 -14.91 -6.89
CA PHE A 262 14.98 -15.04 -7.48
C PHE A 262 14.91 -14.06 -8.66
N VAL A 263 14.76 -14.58 -9.87
CA VAL A 263 14.73 -13.79 -11.13
C VAL A 263 13.51 -14.10 -12.00
N ASP A 264 12.79 -15.17 -11.67
CA ASP A 264 11.59 -15.65 -12.36
C ASP A 264 10.45 -15.86 -11.36
N ASN A 265 9.21 -15.84 -11.85
CA ASN A 265 7.99 -16.07 -11.04
C ASN A 265 7.87 -15.17 -9.80
N ILE A 266 8.40 -13.95 -9.86
CA ILE A 266 8.42 -12.99 -8.76
C ILE A 266 7.03 -12.45 -8.43
N GLY A 267 6.10 -12.43 -9.41
CA GLY A 267 4.74 -11.93 -9.19
C GLY A 267 4.69 -10.44 -8.87
N SER A 268 3.92 -10.08 -7.85
CA SER A 268 3.74 -8.70 -7.37
C SER A 268 4.93 -8.20 -6.57
N ILE A 269 5.31 -6.96 -6.85
CA ILE A 269 6.37 -6.21 -6.18
C ILE A 269 5.93 -4.76 -5.98
N GLN A 270 6.72 -4.00 -5.25
CA GLN A 270 6.53 -2.56 -5.09
C GLN A 270 7.76 -1.82 -5.60
N VAL A 271 7.56 -0.70 -6.27
CA VAL A 271 8.64 0.13 -6.83
C VAL A 271 8.65 1.47 -6.12
N LEU A 272 9.84 1.91 -5.71
CA LEU A 272 10.01 3.19 -5.05
C LEU A 272 9.86 4.33 -6.07
N VAL A 273 8.91 5.22 -5.81
CA VAL A 273 8.53 6.33 -6.70
C VAL A 273 9.27 7.60 -6.28
N ASP A 274 9.82 8.29 -7.28
CA ASP A 274 10.38 9.62 -7.10
C ASP A 274 9.27 10.66 -7.26
N LEU A 275 8.64 11.03 -6.14
CA LEU A 275 7.59 12.05 -6.13
C LEU A 275 8.13 13.39 -6.67
N PRO A 276 7.32 14.19 -7.40
CA PRO A 276 7.75 15.52 -7.83
C PRO A 276 8.15 16.41 -6.65
N GLU A 277 9.23 17.19 -6.81
CA GLU A 277 9.80 18.08 -5.78
C GLU A 277 8.73 18.93 -5.09
N ARG A 278 7.79 19.48 -5.88
CA ARG A 278 6.70 20.33 -5.38
C ARG A 278 5.72 19.68 -4.39
N VAL A 279 5.72 18.36 -4.24
CA VAL A 279 4.80 17.64 -3.34
C VAL A 279 5.49 16.80 -2.28
N ARG A 280 6.81 16.57 -2.37
CA ARG A 280 7.57 15.80 -1.39
C ARG A 280 8.25 16.70 -0.37
N GLY A 281 8.37 16.22 0.86
CA GLY A 281 9.08 16.92 1.95
C GLY A 281 10.45 16.33 2.27
N TYR A 282 11.01 15.55 1.35
CA TYR A 282 12.29 14.87 1.48
C TYR A 282 12.97 14.75 0.11
N ASP A 283 14.28 14.49 0.11
CA ASP A 283 15.06 14.18 -1.09
C ASP A 283 15.80 12.86 -0.92
N TYR A 284 15.88 12.10 -2.01
CA TYR A 284 16.65 10.87 -2.04
C TYR A 284 18.10 11.14 -2.43
N HIS A 285 19.01 10.49 -1.72
CA HIS A 285 20.44 10.49 -2.04
C HIS A 285 21.04 9.12 -1.80
N TRP A 286 21.89 8.68 -2.72
CA TRP A 286 22.81 7.57 -2.48
C TRP A 286 24.01 8.09 -1.68
N ARG A 287 24.26 7.49 -0.52
CA ARG A 287 25.33 7.89 0.40
C ARG A 287 26.23 6.70 0.74
N PRO A 288 27.52 6.91 0.98
CA PRO A 288 28.37 5.90 1.58
C PRO A 288 27.78 5.40 2.90
N TRP A 289 28.01 4.11 3.21
CA TRP A 289 27.48 3.50 4.43
C TRP A 289 27.88 4.25 5.70
N SER A 290 29.13 4.73 5.78
CA SER A 290 29.65 5.51 6.90
C SER A 290 28.78 6.72 7.25
N ASP A 291 28.15 7.33 6.23
CA ASP A 291 27.33 8.53 6.39
C ASP A 291 25.89 8.18 6.77
N ALA A 292 25.41 7.03 6.30
CA ALA A 292 24.05 6.55 6.54
C ALA A 292 23.90 5.87 7.92
N ALA A 293 24.99 5.33 8.44
CA ALA A 293 25.10 4.55 9.68
C ALA A 293 25.54 5.37 10.90
N VAL A 294 25.17 6.66 10.94
CA VAL A 294 25.44 7.52 12.10
C VAL A 294 24.45 7.19 13.23
N PHE A 295 24.97 6.70 14.35
CA PHE A 295 24.17 6.33 15.53
C PHE A 295 23.75 7.52 16.38
N ASP A 296 24.48 8.64 16.30
CA ASP A 296 24.10 9.88 16.96
C ASP A 296 22.90 10.50 16.24
N LYS A 297 21.74 10.46 16.90
CA LYS A 297 20.48 11.01 16.38
C LYS A 297 20.56 12.52 16.12
N ASN A 298 21.43 13.24 16.82
CA ASN A 298 21.57 14.70 16.68
C ASN A 298 22.52 15.11 15.54
N ALA A 299 23.39 14.20 15.07
CA ALA A 299 24.27 14.42 13.92
C ALA A 299 23.70 13.85 12.61
N ARG A 300 22.56 13.14 12.68
CA ARG A 300 21.98 12.43 11.54
C ARG A 300 21.17 13.36 10.65
N VAL A 301 21.73 13.70 9.50
CA VAL A 301 21.04 14.46 8.42
C VAL A 301 20.46 13.55 7.34
N PHE A 302 20.93 12.30 7.22
CA PHE A 302 20.41 11.31 6.27
C PHE A 302 19.79 10.12 7.00
N TYR A 303 18.59 9.75 6.57
CA TYR A 303 17.88 8.57 7.06
C TYR A 303 17.81 7.54 5.94
N PRO A 304 18.35 6.32 6.14
CA PRO A 304 18.17 5.23 5.19
C PRO A 304 16.68 4.97 5.00
N VAL A 305 16.28 4.76 3.75
CA VAL A 305 14.97 4.17 3.46
C VAL A 305 14.92 2.80 4.15
N HIS A 306 13.86 2.52 4.90
CA HIS A 306 13.75 1.24 5.60
C HIS A 306 12.30 0.74 5.57
N VAL A 307 12.17 -0.57 5.71
CA VAL A 307 10.89 -1.25 5.91
C VAL A 307 11.06 -2.14 7.14
N ASP A 308 10.24 -1.89 8.15
CA ASP A 308 10.36 -2.59 9.43
C ASP A 308 9.83 -4.02 9.32
N GLN A 309 10.46 -4.95 10.03
CA GLN A 309 9.99 -6.32 10.19
C GLN A 309 9.46 -6.53 11.62
N VAL A 310 8.34 -7.26 11.75
CA VAL A 310 7.71 -7.58 13.04
C VAL A 310 8.61 -8.46 13.94
N LYS A 311 9.64 -9.13 13.40
CA LYS A 311 10.61 -9.93 14.20
C LYS A 311 11.65 -9.10 14.96
N GLY A 312 11.52 -7.78 15.03
CA GLY A 312 12.47 -6.92 15.75
C GLY A 312 13.82 -6.78 15.04
N VAL A 313 13.90 -7.17 13.76
CA VAL A 313 15.05 -6.95 12.89
C VAL A 313 14.64 -5.90 11.86
N PHE A 314 15.26 -4.73 11.92
CA PHE A 314 15.09 -3.71 10.90
C PHE A 314 15.80 -4.20 9.61
N TYR A 315 15.05 -4.44 8.53
CA TYR A 315 15.68 -4.38 7.21
C TYR A 315 15.84 -2.90 6.88
N HIS A 316 16.95 -2.34 7.32
CA HIS A 316 17.50 -1.17 6.66
C HIS A 316 17.78 -1.58 5.23
N LEU A 317 17.20 -0.87 4.25
CA LEU A 317 17.89 -0.73 2.98
C LEU A 317 19.19 -0.01 3.35
N HIS A 318 20.23 -0.80 3.50
CA HIS A 318 21.55 -0.31 3.25
C HIS A 318 21.52 -0.08 1.73
N LEU A 319 21.54 1.18 1.30
CA LEU A 319 21.95 1.49 -0.06
C LEU A 319 23.45 1.12 -0.15
N ILE A 320 23.74 -0.18 -0.18
CA ILE A 320 25.03 -0.76 -0.53
C ILE A 320 24.82 -1.35 -1.90
N ILE A 321 25.07 -0.54 -2.92
CA ILE A 321 25.70 -0.92 -4.19
C ILE A 321 26.51 0.28 -4.68
#